data_AF-A0A1Q9CX51-F1
#
_entry.id   AF-A0A1Q9CX51-F1
#
_cell.length_a   1.000
_cell.length_b   1.000
_cell.length_c   1.000
_cell.angle_alpha   90.00
_cell.angle_beta   90.00
_cell.angle_gamma   90.00
#
_symmetry.space_group_name_H-M   'P 1'
#
loop_
_entity.id
_entity.type
_entity.pdbx_description
1 polymer ?
#
loop_
_entity_poly.entity_id
_entity_poly.type
_entity_poly.pdbx_seq_one_letter_code
_entity_poly.pdbx_strand_id
1 'polypeptide(L)'
;MEPDVLPVFYFNDLLLSNIGDTIGLNLFEPRYQLMCNRMASDPRFLFMPNYEDYRCAPGDVGFVVRLTGLWQQAHGSSYGVQGYAEQLVAVSCAWEEPDTHHLHYAQYWKLDETKAPLYHKETQALAHGMLQCGWTSVPEQYPKGHIRHFCNGQSEVLCGCNWPDRGWVLAFLADDDERHLKCGWTAGLPELVLPRFSGDAFLEKAVQCFPALQHGTPLQEVLEQLRSGVSEDVDAMRSLRDLQQTELGGPIVRRRLADPLLPKVLWAQLLSEARLSRVRGMPARMPTVRLEVDFVGLRPLRSDGNGGYVAAKTVEPSIVVLLSNDSNVDIRALPQDIELSAESARACLSKLQWQLNRLRLAIVHRARSKGQRPLAMLEDDVAQQMCDFVACHPVRPVTAREARA
;
A
#
# COMPACT_ATOMS: atom_id res chain seq x y z
N MET A 1 6.78 10.28 -11.03
CA MET A 1 5.77 10.41 -9.97
C MET A 1 4.61 9.50 -10.29
N GLU A 2 4.03 8.89 -9.27
CA GLU A 2 2.74 8.22 -9.41
C GLU A 2 1.67 9.29 -9.74
N PRO A 3 0.93 9.17 -10.86
CA PRO A 3 0.05 10.25 -11.35
C PRO A 3 -1.12 10.55 -10.42
N ASP A 4 -1.50 9.57 -9.60
CA ASP A 4 -2.65 9.61 -8.69
C ASP A 4 -2.21 9.80 -7.23
N VAL A 5 -0.97 10.25 -7.01
CA VAL A 5 -0.43 10.58 -5.69
C VAL A 5 -0.06 12.06 -5.66
N LEU A 6 -0.74 12.81 -4.82
CA LEU A 6 -0.60 14.27 -4.76
C LEU A 6 -0.42 14.73 -3.30
N PRO A 7 0.30 15.85 -3.10
CA PRO A 7 0.37 16.47 -1.79
C PRO A 7 -1.00 17.03 -1.39
N VAL A 8 -1.30 17.00 -0.10
CA VAL A 8 -2.59 17.39 0.46
C VAL A 8 -2.50 18.75 1.12
N PHE A 9 -3.42 19.64 0.74
CA PHE A 9 -3.71 20.89 1.43
C PHE A 9 -5.05 20.75 2.15
N TYR A 10 -5.01 20.89 3.47
CA TYR A 10 -6.20 20.86 4.32
C TYR A 10 -6.71 22.27 4.57
N PHE A 11 -8.03 22.44 4.54
CA PHE A 11 -8.66 23.71 4.87
C PHE A 11 -10.00 23.51 5.57
N ASN A 12 -10.28 24.36 6.57
CA ASN A 12 -11.48 24.27 7.39
C ASN A 12 -12.64 25.06 6.77
N ASP A 13 -12.82 24.97 5.46
CA ASP A 13 -13.90 25.64 4.74
C ASP A 13 -14.21 24.94 3.42
N LEU A 14 -15.44 25.08 2.92
CA LEU A 14 -15.89 24.63 1.60
C LEU A 14 -15.57 25.69 0.53
N LEU A 15 -14.31 26.16 0.50
CA LEU A 15 -13.84 27.07 -0.56
C LEU A 15 -14.10 26.50 -1.96
N LEU A 16 -14.04 25.17 -2.07
CA LEU A 16 -14.37 24.42 -3.26
C LEU A 16 -15.59 23.56 -2.96
N SER A 17 -16.65 23.76 -3.73
CA SER A 17 -17.89 23.00 -3.63
C SER A 17 -18.19 22.22 -4.91
N ASN A 18 -17.71 22.72 -6.05
CA ASN A 18 -17.94 22.17 -7.38
C ASN A 18 -16.64 22.15 -8.20
N ILE A 19 -16.64 21.31 -9.23
CA ILE A 19 -15.60 21.35 -10.26
C ILE A 19 -15.70 22.68 -11.04
N GLY A 20 -14.56 23.27 -11.34
CA GLY A 20 -14.43 24.60 -11.94
C GLY A 20 -14.34 25.74 -10.94
N ASP A 21 -14.69 25.52 -9.66
CA ASP A 21 -14.53 26.54 -8.62
C ASP A 21 -13.06 26.97 -8.53
N THR A 22 -12.82 28.27 -8.45
CA THR A 22 -11.47 28.83 -8.39
C THR A 22 -11.01 29.00 -6.95
N ILE A 23 -9.72 28.78 -6.70
CA ILE A 23 -9.10 28.99 -5.39
C ILE A 23 -7.88 29.88 -5.50
N GLY A 24 -7.70 30.76 -4.51
CA GLY A 24 -6.52 31.58 -4.32
C GLY A 24 -6.03 31.46 -2.88
N LEU A 25 -4.79 31.03 -2.67
CA LEU A 25 -4.22 30.84 -1.35
C LEU A 25 -2.89 31.59 -1.19
N ASN A 26 -2.60 32.00 0.04
CA ASN A 26 -1.28 32.47 0.43
C ASN A 26 -0.68 31.47 1.42
N LEU A 27 0.31 30.71 0.96
CA LEU A 27 0.90 29.59 1.68
C LEU A 27 2.21 30.03 2.32
N PHE A 28 2.23 30.10 3.65
CA PHE A 28 3.39 30.53 4.43
C PHE A 28 3.96 29.41 5.32
N GLU A 29 3.21 28.35 5.59
CA GLU A 29 3.71 27.22 6.39
C GLU A 29 4.84 26.48 5.66
N PRO A 30 5.93 26.07 6.35
CA PRO A 30 7.08 25.41 5.73
C PRO A 30 6.72 24.18 4.88
N ARG A 31 5.80 23.33 5.35
CA ARG A 31 5.31 22.16 4.60
C ARG A 31 4.71 22.53 3.24
N TYR A 32 3.99 23.64 3.16
CA TYR A 32 3.35 24.08 1.93
C TYR A 32 4.29 24.86 1.01
N GLN A 33 5.34 25.49 1.56
CA GLN A 33 6.45 26.00 0.74
C GLN A 33 7.14 24.85 0.00
N LEU A 34 7.40 23.72 0.69
CA LEU A 34 7.95 22.51 0.09
C LEU A 34 7.02 21.95 -0.99
N MET A 35 5.72 21.86 -0.70
CA MET A 35 4.69 21.49 -1.67
C MET A 35 4.77 22.37 -2.93
N CYS A 36 4.80 23.70 -2.78
CA CYS A 36 4.91 24.65 -3.90
C CYS A 36 6.15 24.44 -4.76
N ASN A 37 7.30 24.20 -4.14
CA ASN A 37 8.55 23.94 -4.88
C ASN A 37 8.44 22.68 -5.75
N ARG A 38 7.73 21.64 -5.27
CA ARG A 38 7.53 20.39 -6.01
C ARG A 38 6.48 20.51 -7.11
N MET A 39 5.50 21.39 -6.91
CA MET A 39 4.44 21.67 -7.89
C MET A 39 4.96 22.29 -9.20
N ALA A 40 6.23 22.69 -9.27
CA ALA A 40 6.89 23.06 -10.52
C ALA A 40 6.89 21.92 -11.57
N SER A 41 6.87 20.66 -11.12
CA SER A 41 6.87 19.48 -12.00
C SER A 41 5.49 18.87 -12.21
N ASP A 42 4.60 18.99 -11.21
CA ASP A 42 3.19 18.62 -11.30
C ASP A 42 2.36 19.73 -10.65
N PRO A 43 1.67 20.59 -11.43
CA PRO A 43 0.97 21.76 -10.92
C PRO A 43 -0.36 21.39 -10.24
N ARG A 44 -0.43 20.25 -9.57
CA ARG A 44 -1.63 19.72 -8.93
C ARG A 44 -1.40 19.46 -7.44
N PHE A 45 -2.45 19.63 -6.65
CA PHE A 45 -2.50 19.20 -5.26
C PHE A 45 -3.93 18.76 -4.90
N LEU A 46 -4.09 18.06 -3.77
CA LEU A 46 -5.39 17.68 -3.25
C LEU A 46 -5.87 18.71 -2.24
N PHE A 47 -6.99 19.34 -2.52
CA PHE A 47 -7.74 20.13 -1.56
C PHE A 47 -8.68 19.22 -0.78
N MET A 48 -8.48 19.13 0.54
CA MET A 48 -9.29 18.30 1.42
C MET A 48 -9.98 19.18 2.47
N PRO A 49 -11.31 19.35 2.41
CA PRO A 49 -12.02 20.03 3.48
C PRO A 49 -11.90 19.20 4.77
N ASN A 50 -11.42 19.80 5.85
CA ASN A 50 -11.33 19.12 7.15
C ASN A 50 -11.53 20.14 8.26
N TYR A 51 -12.49 19.92 9.15
CA TYR A 51 -12.85 20.86 10.22
C TYR A 51 -12.28 20.50 11.60
N GLU A 52 -11.58 19.38 11.71
CA GLU A 52 -11.28 18.75 12.99
C GLU A 52 -9.78 18.61 13.24
N ASP A 53 -9.10 17.77 12.45
CA ASP A 53 -7.78 17.23 12.81
C ASP A 53 -6.70 17.42 11.73
N TYR A 54 -7.05 18.02 10.59
CA TYR A 54 -6.15 18.20 9.44
C TYR A 54 -5.51 16.90 8.95
N ARG A 55 -6.28 15.79 8.95
CA ARG A 55 -5.90 14.49 8.37
C ARG A 55 -6.92 14.02 7.34
N CYS A 56 -6.55 13.17 6.40
CA CYS A 56 -7.54 12.48 5.57
C CYS A 56 -7.47 10.97 5.80
N ALA A 57 -8.63 10.33 5.74
CA ALA A 57 -8.82 8.90 5.81
C ALA A 57 -9.29 8.38 4.46
N PRO A 58 -9.05 7.09 4.15
CA PRO A 58 -9.69 6.43 3.02
C PRO A 58 -11.20 6.67 2.98
N GLY A 59 -11.70 7.06 1.82
CA GLY A 59 -13.09 7.43 1.60
C GLY A 59 -13.41 8.92 1.83
N ASP A 60 -12.52 9.71 2.44
CA ASP A 60 -12.68 11.16 2.46
C ASP A 60 -12.69 11.70 1.03
N VAL A 61 -13.52 12.70 0.77
CA VAL A 61 -13.74 13.28 -0.56
C VAL A 61 -13.24 14.72 -0.60
N GLY A 62 -12.52 15.04 -1.67
CA GLY A 62 -11.98 16.36 -1.93
C GLY A 62 -11.80 16.62 -3.42
N PHE A 63 -10.97 17.60 -3.75
CA PHE A 63 -10.75 18.03 -5.12
C PHE A 63 -9.28 17.96 -5.50
N VAL A 64 -8.99 17.47 -6.70
CA VAL A 64 -7.73 17.77 -7.37
C VAL A 64 -7.81 19.21 -7.85
N VAL A 65 -6.93 20.05 -7.34
CA VAL A 65 -6.79 21.44 -7.80
C VAL A 65 -5.63 21.52 -8.75
N ARG A 66 -5.87 22.11 -9.93
CA ARG A 66 -4.80 22.46 -10.88
C ARG A 66 -4.45 23.93 -10.76
N LEU A 67 -3.17 24.20 -10.58
CA LEU A 67 -2.64 25.56 -10.53
C LEU A 67 -2.65 26.20 -11.92
N THR A 68 -3.10 27.44 -11.96
CA THR A 68 -2.99 28.36 -13.09
C THR A 68 -1.93 29.43 -12.84
N GLY A 69 -1.57 29.68 -11.58
CA GLY A 69 -0.52 30.61 -11.18
C GLY A 69 0.17 30.19 -9.90
N LEU A 70 1.49 30.30 -9.88
CA LEU A 70 2.35 30.12 -8.71
C LEU A 70 3.40 31.22 -8.71
N TRP A 71 3.48 32.00 -7.64
CA TRP A 71 4.50 33.04 -7.49
C TRP A 71 4.98 33.12 -6.05
N GLN A 72 6.26 33.43 -5.89
CA GLN A 72 6.85 33.71 -4.59
C GLN A 72 6.62 35.19 -4.24
N GLN A 73 6.21 35.48 -3.00
CA GLN A 73 6.03 36.88 -2.56
C GLN A 73 7.39 37.57 -2.37
N ALA A 74 7.41 38.91 -2.40
CA ALA A 74 8.65 39.72 -2.43
C ALA A 74 9.64 39.45 -1.29
N HIS A 75 9.18 38.95 -0.14
CA HIS A 75 10.02 38.60 1.01
C HIS A 75 10.50 37.14 1.02
N GLY A 76 10.13 36.35 0.01
CA GLY A 76 10.56 34.95 -0.14
C GLY A 76 9.91 33.95 0.83
N SER A 77 9.22 34.42 1.88
CA SER A 77 8.69 33.59 2.97
C SER A 77 7.31 32.97 2.71
N SER A 78 6.72 33.19 1.53
CA SER A 78 5.38 32.75 1.22
C SER A 78 5.17 32.62 -0.29
N TYR A 79 4.23 31.76 -0.66
CA TYR A 79 3.82 31.53 -2.04
C TYR A 79 2.36 31.94 -2.21
N GLY A 80 2.10 32.76 -3.23
CA GLY A 80 0.76 32.94 -3.76
C GLY A 80 0.46 31.86 -4.78
N VAL A 81 -0.70 31.20 -4.64
CA VAL A 81 -1.18 30.21 -5.59
C VAL A 81 -2.58 30.57 -6.08
N GLN A 82 -2.84 30.29 -7.35
CA GLN A 82 -4.15 30.35 -7.98
C GLN A 82 -4.40 29.08 -8.76
N GLY A 83 -5.63 28.59 -8.73
CA GLY A 83 -6.01 27.38 -9.45
C GLY A 83 -7.52 27.19 -9.50
N TYR A 84 -7.93 26.04 -9.99
CA TYR A 84 -9.33 25.63 -10.03
C TYR A 84 -9.49 24.14 -9.68
N ALA A 85 -10.65 23.79 -9.14
CA ALA A 85 -11.04 22.40 -8.90
C ALA A 85 -11.18 21.68 -10.26
N GLU A 86 -10.25 20.80 -10.58
CA GLU A 86 -10.23 20.07 -11.84
C GLU A 86 -11.09 18.81 -11.78
N GLN A 87 -11.04 18.08 -10.65
CA GLN A 87 -11.69 16.78 -10.51
C GLN A 87 -12.13 16.54 -9.06
N LEU A 88 -13.25 15.83 -8.89
CA LEU A 88 -13.69 15.32 -7.61
C LEU A 88 -13.07 13.92 -7.38
N VAL A 89 -12.54 13.70 -6.18
CA VAL A 89 -11.78 12.48 -5.87
C VAL A 89 -12.06 11.98 -4.45
N ALA A 90 -11.91 10.67 -4.25
CA ALA A 90 -11.91 10.05 -2.93
C ALA A 90 -10.50 9.57 -2.56
N VAL A 91 -10.07 9.79 -1.32
CA VAL A 91 -8.78 9.31 -0.82
C VAL A 91 -8.81 7.79 -0.75
N SER A 92 -7.80 7.13 -1.31
CA SER A 92 -7.62 5.68 -1.21
C SER A 92 -6.70 5.30 -0.05
N CYS A 93 -5.62 6.05 0.11
CA CYS A 93 -4.62 5.91 1.15
C CYS A 93 -3.95 7.26 1.36
N ALA A 94 -3.66 7.61 2.61
CA ALA A 94 -2.97 8.85 2.95
C ALA A 94 -1.79 8.56 3.87
N TRP A 95 -0.72 9.33 3.74
CA TRP A 95 0.43 9.24 4.63
C TRP A 95 1.07 10.61 4.85
N GLU A 96 1.90 10.68 5.88
CA GLU A 96 2.74 11.82 6.16
C GLU A 96 4.14 11.51 5.64
N GLU A 97 4.71 12.42 4.87
CA GLU A 97 6.07 12.26 4.35
C GLU A 97 7.10 12.62 5.44
N PRO A 98 8.10 11.76 5.70
CA PRO A 98 9.17 12.04 6.66
C PRO A 98 9.91 13.36 6.36
N ASP A 99 10.38 14.04 7.42
CA ASP A 99 11.24 15.22 7.31
C ASP A 99 10.65 16.42 6.54
N THR A 100 9.32 16.49 6.40
CA THR A 100 8.63 17.52 5.60
C THR A 100 7.69 18.42 6.40
N HIS A 101 7.90 18.51 7.72
CA HIS A 101 7.05 19.29 8.62
C HIS A 101 5.57 18.86 8.56
N HIS A 102 5.30 17.56 8.52
CA HIS A 102 3.96 17.00 8.39
C HIS A 102 3.26 17.37 7.06
N LEU A 103 4.00 17.33 5.94
CA LEU A 103 3.37 17.38 4.62
C LEU A 103 2.69 16.03 4.35
N HIS A 104 1.40 16.07 4.09
CA HIS A 104 0.63 14.88 3.79
C HIS A 104 0.60 14.63 2.29
N TYR A 105 0.59 13.36 1.92
CA TYR A 105 0.33 12.87 0.58
C TYR A 105 -0.86 11.92 0.64
N ALA A 106 -1.60 11.87 -0.46
CA ALA A 106 -2.64 10.89 -0.62
C ALA A 106 -2.65 10.32 -2.04
N GLN A 107 -2.87 9.01 -2.10
CA GLN A 107 -3.37 8.36 -3.30
C GLN A 107 -4.89 8.54 -3.34
N TYR A 108 -5.46 8.71 -4.54
CA TYR A 108 -6.89 8.93 -4.71
C TYR A 108 -7.50 8.10 -5.83
N TRP A 109 -8.81 7.93 -5.74
CA TRP A 109 -9.68 7.46 -6.82
C TRP A 109 -10.41 8.64 -7.44
N LYS A 110 -10.45 8.70 -8.77
CA LYS A 110 -11.32 9.64 -9.47
C LYS A 110 -12.78 9.24 -9.26
N LEU A 111 -13.62 10.20 -8.89
CA LEU A 111 -15.07 10.00 -8.77
C LEU A 111 -15.76 10.35 -10.09
N ASP A 112 -16.80 9.58 -10.42
CA ASP A 112 -17.70 9.91 -11.51
C ASP A 112 -18.66 11.03 -11.07
N GLU A 113 -18.58 12.17 -11.76
CA GLU A 113 -19.35 13.39 -11.48
C GLU A 113 -20.86 13.21 -11.72
N THR A 114 -21.25 12.18 -12.48
CA THR A 114 -22.66 11.87 -12.71
C THR A 114 -23.32 11.21 -11.50
N LYS A 115 -22.53 10.72 -10.54
CA LYS A 115 -23.04 10.13 -9.30
C LYS A 115 -23.29 11.21 -8.27
N ALA A 116 -24.45 11.16 -7.64
CA ALA A 116 -24.85 12.08 -6.58
C ALA A 116 -24.49 11.51 -5.20
N PRO A 117 -24.00 12.35 -4.26
CA PRO A 117 -23.81 11.91 -2.89
C PRO A 117 -25.17 11.68 -2.21
N LEU A 118 -25.19 10.84 -1.18
CA LEU A 118 -26.30 10.63 -0.27
C LEU A 118 -26.36 11.72 0.81
N TYR A 119 -27.55 12.05 1.30
CA TYR A 119 -27.69 12.87 2.51
C TYR A 119 -27.52 12.03 3.77
N HIS A 120 -27.27 12.69 4.90
CA HIS A 120 -27.03 12.02 6.18
C HIS A 120 -28.06 10.93 6.53
N LYS A 121 -29.36 11.21 6.34
CA LYS A 121 -30.43 10.22 6.60
C LYS A 121 -30.39 9.03 5.64
N GLU A 122 -30.06 9.26 4.37
CA GLU A 122 -29.93 8.20 3.37
C GLU A 122 -28.72 7.32 3.66
N THR A 123 -27.59 7.92 4.08
CA THR A 123 -26.39 7.21 4.55
C THR A 123 -26.69 6.34 5.78
N GLN A 124 -27.48 6.86 6.73
CA GLN A 124 -27.92 6.10 7.91
C GLN A 124 -28.81 4.91 7.54
N ALA A 125 -29.80 5.14 6.67
CA ALA A 125 -30.71 4.11 6.19
C ALA A 125 -29.97 3.01 5.42
N LEU A 126 -29.05 3.39 4.51
CA LEU A 126 -28.20 2.45 3.80
C LEU A 126 -27.40 1.59 4.77
N ALA A 127 -26.72 2.21 5.73
CA ALA A 127 -25.92 1.50 6.72
C ALA A 127 -26.74 0.50 7.54
N HIS A 128 -27.95 0.86 7.99
CA HIS A 128 -28.82 -0.08 8.70
C HIS A 128 -29.28 -1.21 7.79
N GLY A 129 -29.76 -0.90 6.58
CA GLY A 129 -30.19 -1.92 5.63
C GLY A 129 -29.05 -2.89 5.25
N MET A 130 -27.81 -2.40 5.11
CA MET A 130 -26.64 -3.24 4.90
C MET A 130 -26.44 -4.24 6.05
N LEU A 131 -26.51 -3.79 7.31
CA LEU A 131 -26.40 -4.68 8.47
C LEU A 131 -27.52 -5.75 8.49
N GLN A 132 -28.75 -5.39 8.13
CA GLN A 132 -29.87 -6.34 8.03
C GLN A 132 -29.64 -7.39 6.94
N CYS A 133 -28.94 -7.03 5.87
CA CYS A 133 -28.61 -7.91 4.76
C CYS A 133 -27.31 -8.70 4.99
N GLY A 134 -26.80 -8.76 6.22
CA GLY A 134 -25.65 -9.59 6.59
C GLY A 134 -24.29 -8.96 6.32
N TRP A 135 -24.22 -7.66 5.96
CA TRP A 135 -22.95 -6.95 5.94
C TRP A 135 -22.44 -6.78 7.36
N THR A 136 -21.12 -6.87 7.52
CA THR A 136 -20.47 -6.66 8.81
C THR A 136 -19.86 -5.26 8.82
N SER A 137 -20.12 -4.47 9.85
CA SER A 137 -19.38 -3.22 10.06
C SER A 137 -17.97 -3.57 10.53
N VAL A 138 -16.96 -3.07 9.82
CA VAL A 138 -15.58 -3.10 10.31
C VAL A 138 -15.49 -2.04 11.42
N PRO A 139 -15.04 -2.40 12.64
CA PRO A 139 -14.84 -1.43 13.71
C PRO A 139 -14.01 -0.25 13.23
N GLU A 140 -14.28 0.97 13.73
CA GLU A 140 -13.61 2.20 13.33
C GLU A 140 -12.08 2.05 13.34
N GLN A 141 -11.50 1.73 12.19
CA GLN A 141 -10.08 1.93 11.90
C GLN A 141 -9.81 3.39 11.55
N TYR A 142 -10.88 4.12 11.22
CA TYR A 142 -10.82 5.52 10.84
C TYR A 142 -11.11 6.39 12.06
N PRO A 143 -10.26 7.39 12.35
CA PRO A 143 -10.46 8.28 13.49
C PRO A 143 -11.74 9.13 13.39
N LYS A 144 -12.40 9.11 12.22
CA LYS A 144 -13.60 9.89 11.90
C LYS A 144 -14.81 8.97 11.88
N GLY A 145 -15.68 9.05 12.87
CA GLY A 145 -16.94 8.27 12.94
C GLY A 145 -17.99 8.63 11.86
N HIS A 146 -17.58 9.35 10.82
CA HIS A 146 -18.39 9.74 9.68
C HIS A 146 -18.27 8.77 8.50
N ILE A 147 -17.19 8.00 8.41
CA ILE A 147 -17.02 6.96 7.38
C ILE A 147 -17.35 5.61 8.01
N ARG A 148 -18.38 4.96 7.47
CA ARG A 148 -18.77 3.60 7.82
C ARG A 148 -18.18 2.64 6.81
N HIS A 149 -17.45 1.64 7.30
CA HIS A 149 -16.85 0.60 6.47
C HIS A 149 -17.60 -0.71 6.69
N PHE A 150 -18.15 -1.24 5.60
CA PHE A 150 -18.86 -2.52 5.58
C PHE A 150 -18.10 -3.53 4.75
N CYS A 151 -18.10 -4.78 5.17
CA CYS A 151 -17.56 -5.90 4.40
C CYS A 151 -18.51 -7.11 4.42
N ASN A 152 -18.44 -7.93 3.38
CA ASN A 152 -19.20 -9.19 3.28
C ASN A 152 -18.30 -10.38 2.88
N GLY A 153 -16.99 -10.31 3.20
CA GLY A 153 -16.00 -11.31 2.84
C GLY A 153 -15.12 -10.85 1.68
N GLN A 154 -15.68 -10.70 0.47
CA GLN A 154 -14.92 -10.31 -0.72
C GLN A 154 -15.17 -8.88 -1.20
N SER A 155 -16.30 -8.29 -0.79
CA SER A 155 -16.64 -6.91 -1.13
C SER A 155 -16.52 -5.99 0.07
N GLU A 156 -16.17 -4.74 -0.22
CA GLU A 156 -16.07 -3.67 0.75
C GLU A 156 -16.86 -2.46 0.28
N VAL A 157 -17.51 -1.76 1.22
CA VAL A 157 -18.21 -0.51 0.96
C VAL A 157 -17.80 0.51 1.99
N LEU A 158 -17.32 1.65 1.53
CA LEU A 158 -17.11 2.84 2.34
C LEU A 158 -18.29 3.77 2.11
N CYS A 159 -18.99 4.13 3.18
CA CYS A 159 -20.14 5.01 3.13
C CYS A 159 -19.97 6.18 4.08
N GLY A 160 -20.02 7.40 3.53
CA GLY A 160 -19.78 8.64 4.25
C GLY A 160 -18.59 9.41 3.71
N CYS A 161 -18.36 10.62 4.21
CA CYS A 161 -17.15 11.39 3.95
C CYS A 161 -16.99 12.51 5.02
N ASN A 162 -15.91 13.26 4.90
CA ASN A 162 -15.55 14.48 5.63
C ASN A 162 -16.49 15.69 5.41
N TRP A 163 -17.68 15.52 4.82
CA TRP A 163 -18.64 16.61 4.59
C TRP A 163 -19.82 16.51 5.57
N PRO A 164 -20.32 17.62 6.12
CA PRO A 164 -21.33 17.59 7.18
C PRO A 164 -22.72 17.17 6.70
N ASP A 165 -23.07 17.45 5.44
CA ASP A 165 -24.43 17.31 4.90
C ASP A 165 -24.59 16.16 3.89
N ARG A 166 -23.49 15.60 3.39
CA ARG A 166 -23.49 14.64 2.28
C ARG A 166 -22.45 13.54 2.51
N GLY A 167 -22.70 12.35 1.98
CA GLY A 167 -21.81 11.19 2.05
C GLY A 167 -21.75 10.48 0.70
N TRP A 168 -20.59 9.93 0.37
CA TRP A 168 -20.42 9.15 -0.86
C TRP A 168 -20.49 7.66 -0.56
N VAL A 169 -20.93 6.86 -1.54
CA VAL A 169 -20.92 5.40 -1.46
C VAL A 169 -19.85 4.89 -2.42
N LEU A 170 -18.74 4.42 -1.86
CA LEU A 170 -17.63 3.85 -2.60
C LEU A 170 -17.68 2.33 -2.43
N ALA A 171 -17.93 1.60 -3.51
CA ALA A 171 -18.13 0.17 -3.49
C ALA A 171 -17.02 -0.55 -4.24
N PHE A 172 -16.36 -1.49 -3.57
CA PHE A 172 -15.34 -2.38 -4.09
C PHE A 172 -15.93 -3.78 -4.15
N LEU A 173 -16.64 -4.08 -5.25
CA LEU A 173 -17.48 -5.26 -5.34
C LEU A 173 -16.80 -6.38 -6.11
N ALA A 174 -16.88 -7.60 -5.59
CA ALA A 174 -16.62 -8.82 -6.34
C ALA A 174 -17.78 -9.10 -7.32
N ASP A 175 -17.52 -9.96 -8.31
CA ASP A 175 -18.54 -10.37 -9.28
C ASP A 175 -19.78 -10.93 -8.54
N ASP A 176 -20.98 -10.47 -8.92
CA ASP A 176 -22.30 -10.77 -8.32
C ASP A 176 -22.72 -10.02 -7.02
N ASP A 177 -21.84 -9.24 -6.38
CA ASP A 177 -22.16 -8.58 -5.09
C ASP A 177 -22.96 -7.27 -5.19
N GLU A 178 -23.19 -6.76 -6.39
CA GLU A 178 -24.12 -5.64 -6.62
C GLU A 178 -25.53 -5.93 -6.07
N ARG A 179 -25.95 -7.19 -6.13
CA ARG A 179 -27.26 -7.62 -5.60
C ARG A 179 -27.34 -7.46 -4.09
N HIS A 180 -26.26 -7.75 -3.37
CA HIS A 180 -26.21 -7.61 -1.91
C HIS A 180 -26.23 -6.14 -1.49
N LEU A 181 -25.52 -5.27 -2.21
CA LEU A 181 -25.56 -3.83 -1.95
C LEU A 181 -26.95 -3.24 -2.23
N LYS A 182 -27.58 -3.64 -3.35
CA LYS A 182 -28.94 -3.26 -3.69
C LYS A 182 -29.97 -3.76 -2.67
N CYS A 183 -29.79 -4.98 -2.16
CA CYS A 183 -30.61 -5.53 -1.09
C CYS A 183 -30.50 -4.67 0.17
N GLY A 184 -29.27 -4.29 0.55
CA GLY A 184 -29.02 -3.38 1.68
C GLY A 184 -29.71 -2.03 1.51
N TRP A 185 -29.60 -1.39 0.35
CA TRP A 185 -30.34 -0.15 0.08
C TRP A 185 -31.85 -0.32 0.17
N THR A 186 -32.39 -1.38 -0.43
CA THR A 186 -33.83 -1.68 -0.43
C THR A 186 -34.37 -1.92 0.98
N ALA A 187 -33.59 -2.60 1.83
CA ALA A 187 -33.93 -2.83 3.23
C ALA A 187 -33.93 -1.53 4.06
N GLY A 188 -33.10 -0.54 3.70
CA GLY A 188 -33.07 0.78 4.34
C GLY A 188 -34.17 1.74 3.88
N LEU A 189 -34.77 1.55 2.71
CA LEU A 189 -35.78 2.46 2.15
C LEU A 189 -36.97 2.79 3.09
N PRO A 190 -37.52 1.86 3.88
CA PRO A 190 -38.62 2.15 4.81
C PRO A 190 -38.32 3.22 5.86
N GLU A 191 -37.04 3.52 6.13
CA GLU A 191 -36.63 4.58 7.06
C GLU A 191 -36.67 5.98 6.45
N LEU A 192 -36.80 6.05 5.13
CA LEU A 192 -36.79 7.29 4.38
C LEU A 192 -38.22 7.71 4.05
N VAL A 193 -38.60 8.92 4.48
CA VAL A 193 -39.93 9.49 4.17
C VAL A 193 -40.12 9.65 2.66
N LEU A 194 -39.07 10.08 1.95
CA LEU A 194 -39.05 10.28 0.50
C LEU A 194 -37.63 9.99 -0.03
N PRO A 195 -37.34 8.75 -0.47
CA PRO A 195 -36.03 8.43 -1.03
C PRO A 195 -35.83 9.13 -2.38
N ARG A 196 -34.66 9.74 -2.61
CA ARG A 196 -34.33 10.36 -3.90
C ARG A 196 -34.08 9.35 -5.02
N PHE A 197 -33.68 8.14 -4.64
CA PHE A 197 -33.35 7.05 -5.56
C PHE A 197 -34.28 5.86 -5.32
N SER A 198 -34.85 5.32 -6.40
CA SER A 198 -35.45 3.99 -6.35
C SER A 198 -34.36 2.92 -6.17
N GLY A 199 -34.77 1.69 -5.84
CA GLY A 199 -33.83 0.57 -5.69
C GLY A 199 -32.95 0.34 -6.92
N ASP A 200 -33.54 0.48 -8.12
CA ASP A 200 -32.81 0.29 -9.39
C ASP A 200 -31.89 1.47 -9.71
N ALA A 201 -32.36 2.70 -9.45
CA ALA A 201 -31.59 3.90 -9.77
C ALA A 201 -30.43 4.15 -8.79
N PHE A 202 -30.45 3.54 -7.60
CA PHE A 202 -29.44 3.76 -6.56
C PHE A 202 -28.02 3.38 -7.02
N LEU A 203 -27.84 2.15 -7.53
CA LEU A 203 -26.53 1.69 -8.00
C LEU A 203 -26.00 2.59 -9.14
N GLU A 204 -26.89 2.95 -10.07
CA GLU A 204 -26.52 3.78 -11.22
C GLU A 204 -26.23 5.23 -10.83
N LYS A 205 -26.94 5.80 -9.85
CA LYS A 205 -26.88 7.25 -9.59
C LYS A 205 -26.11 7.66 -8.34
N ALA A 206 -25.83 6.75 -7.42
CA ALA A 206 -25.21 7.11 -6.14
C ALA A 206 -23.96 6.30 -5.79
N VAL A 207 -23.77 5.12 -6.42
CA VAL A 207 -22.67 4.23 -6.10
C VAL A 207 -21.50 4.46 -7.07
N GLN A 208 -20.33 4.71 -6.48
CA GLN A 208 -19.03 4.72 -7.15
C GLN A 208 -18.45 3.31 -7.09
N CYS A 209 -18.46 2.59 -8.21
CA CYS A 209 -17.91 1.24 -8.26
C CYS A 209 -16.42 1.26 -8.64
N PHE A 210 -15.61 0.57 -7.86
CA PHE A 210 -14.19 0.37 -8.09
C PHE A 210 -13.88 -1.13 -8.20
N PRO A 211 -12.78 -1.51 -8.85
CA PRO A 211 -12.34 -2.90 -8.85
C PRO A 211 -12.21 -3.42 -7.42
N ALA A 212 -12.71 -4.63 -7.17
CA ALA A 212 -12.60 -5.29 -5.86
C ALA A 212 -11.20 -5.16 -5.28
N LEU A 213 -11.14 -4.88 -3.98
CA LEU A 213 -9.88 -4.84 -3.25
C LEU A 213 -9.38 -6.28 -3.14
N GLN A 214 -8.30 -6.58 -3.87
CA GLN A 214 -7.64 -7.86 -3.74
C GLN A 214 -6.91 -7.88 -2.40
N HIS A 215 -7.44 -8.64 -1.44
CA HIS A 215 -6.75 -8.94 -0.20
C HIS A 215 -5.38 -9.56 -0.53
N GLY A 216 -4.34 -9.00 0.08
CA GLY A 216 -2.98 -9.46 -0.13
C GLY A 216 -2.56 -10.53 0.88
N THR A 217 -1.31 -10.98 0.74
CA THR A 217 -0.63 -11.76 1.77
C THR A 217 0.09 -10.78 2.71
N PRO A 218 -0.11 -10.86 4.04
CA PRO A 218 0.63 -10.05 4.99
C PRO A 218 2.14 -10.21 4.80
N LEU A 219 2.88 -9.10 4.75
CA LEU A 219 4.32 -9.13 4.53
C LEU A 219 5.04 -9.89 5.65
N GLN A 220 4.55 -9.81 6.89
CA GLN A 220 5.08 -10.60 7.99
C GLN A 220 5.08 -12.10 7.67
N GLU A 221 3.98 -12.63 7.13
CA GLU A 221 3.86 -14.04 6.75
C GLU A 221 4.87 -14.40 5.66
N VAL A 222 5.01 -13.54 4.65
CA VAL A 222 6.00 -13.72 3.57
C VAL A 222 7.42 -13.74 4.14
N LEU A 223 7.76 -12.83 5.06
CA LEU A 223 9.06 -12.79 5.72
C LEU A 223 9.33 -14.04 6.56
N GLU A 224 8.32 -14.55 7.28
CA GLU A 224 8.40 -15.77 8.07
C GLU A 224 8.63 -17.01 7.19
N GLN A 225 7.89 -17.14 6.09
CA GLN A 225 8.06 -18.24 5.13
C GLN A 225 9.43 -18.21 4.47
N LEU A 226 9.87 -17.03 4.00
CA LEU A 226 11.19 -16.87 3.42
C LEU A 226 12.28 -17.18 4.47
N ARG A 227 12.07 -16.85 5.77
CA ARG A 227 13.03 -17.14 6.85
C ARG A 227 13.10 -18.64 7.13
N SER A 228 11.96 -19.33 7.16
CA SER A 228 11.89 -20.79 7.30
C SER A 228 12.65 -21.46 6.17
N GLY A 229 12.38 -21.06 4.92
CA GLY A 229 13.05 -21.61 3.75
C GLY A 229 14.57 -21.43 3.78
N VAL A 230 15.07 -20.27 4.22
CA VAL A 230 16.51 -20.07 4.42
C VAL A 230 17.06 -20.92 5.57
N SER A 231 16.34 -21.07 6.68
CA SER A 231 16.81 -21.84 7.84
C SER A 231 16.92 -23.32 7.52
N GLU A 232 15.88 -23.90 6.91
CA GLU A 232 15.85 -25.30 6.47
C GLU A 232 17.02 -25.58 5.51
N ASP A 233 17.28 -24.66 4.59
CA ASP A 233 18.40 -24.75 3.66
C ASP A 233 19.76 -24.63 4.31
N VAL A 234 19.92 -23.69 5.25
CA VAL A 234 21.18 -23.53 5.98
C VAL A 234 21.46 -24.77 6.80
N ASP A 235 20.45 -25.37 7.42
CA ASP A 235 20.61 -26.59 8.20
C ASP A 235 20.89 -27.80 7.30
N ALA A 236 20.20 -27.94 6.17
CA ALA A 236 20.51 -28.94 5.16
C ALA A 236 21.95 -28.77 4.61
N MET A 237 22.35 -27.53 4.30
CA MET A 237 23.70 -27.21 3.86
C MET A 237 24.74 -27.44 4.96
N ARG A 238 24.41 -27.22 6.24
CA ARG A 238 25.28 -27.55 7.38
C ARG A 238 25.45 -29.04 7.54
N SER A 239 24.40 -29.84 7.39
CA SER A 239 24.51 -31.31 7.37
C SER A 239 25.40 -31.78 6.21
N LEU A 240 25.32 -31.12 5.04
CA LEU A 240 26.26 -31.34 3.93
C LEU A 240 27.69 -30.84 4.23
N ARG A 241 27.84 -29.89 5.17
CA ARG A 241 29.12 -29.32 5.61
C ARG A 241 29.78 -30.14 6.72
N ASP A 242 29.00 -30.86 7.52
CA ASP A 242 29.54 -31.83 8.48
C ASP A 242 30.14 -33.05 7.76
N LEU A 243 29.72 -33.32 6.52
CA LEU A 243 30.45 -34.18 5.58
C LEU A 243 31.79 -33.56 5.09
N GLN A 244 32.04 -32.25 5.29
CA GLN A 244 33.29 -31.55 4.95
C GLN A 244 34.24 -31.31 6.14
N GLN A 245 33.82 -31.59 7.38
CA GLN A 245 34.69 -31.43 8.56
C GLN A 245 35.87 -32.42 8.57
N THR A 246 35.88 -33.41 7.69
CA THR A 246 36.99 -34.35 7.59
C THR A 246 38.22 -33.83 6.85
N GLU A 247 38.23 -32.69 6.13
CA GLU A 247 39.54 -32.15 5.67
C GLU A 247 39.59 -30.73 5.08
N LEU A 248 38.50 -30.02 4.76
CA LEU A 248 38.62 -28.78 3.97
C LEU A 248 37.57 -27.72 4.34
N GLY A 249 37.98 -26.65 5.04
CA GLY A 249 37.10 -25.51 5.30
C GLY A 249 37.81 -24.21 5.65
N GLY A 250 38.35 -23.52 4.64
CA GLY A 250 38.94 -22.18 4.81
C GLY A 250 37.93 -21.09 5.21
N PRO A 251 38.39 -19.94 5.76
CA PRO A 251 37.59 -18.97 6.53
C PRO A 251 36.47 -18.23 5.77
N ILE A 252 36.54 -18.19 4.44
CA ILE A 252 35.76 -17.26 3.61
C ILE A 252 34.27 -17.67 3.53
N VAL A 253 33.97 -18.98 3.49
CA VAL A 253 32.58 -19.48 3.44
C VAL A 253 31.95 -19.48 4.85
N ARG A 254 32.76 -19.54 5.93
CA ARG A 254 32.26 -19.37 7.30
C ARG A 254 31.84 -17.92 7.55
N ARG A 255 32.60 -16.93 7.05
CA ARG A 255 32.25 -15.51 7.19
C ARG A 255 30.99 -15.08 6.44
N ARG A 256 30.75 -15.56 5.21
CA ARG A 256 29.58 -15.11 4.42
C ARG A 256 28.23 -15.65 4.91
N LEU A 257 28.18 -16.86 5.48
CA LEU A 257 26.93 -17.45 5.99
C LEU A 257 26.65 -17.13 7.47
N ALA A 258 27.67 -16.72 8.22
CA ALA A 258 27.52 -16.23 9.59
C ALA A 258 27.30 -14.70 9.63
N ASP A 259 27.27 -14.03 8.48
CA ASP A 259 27.02 -12.60 8.39
C ASP A 259 25.53 -12.33 8.63
N PRO A 260 25.14 -11.69 9.75
CA PRO A 260 23.74 -11.33 10.01
C PRO A 260 23.19 -10.35 8.97
N LEU A 261 24.03 -9.78 8.09
CA LEU A 261 23.65 -8.89 7.00
C LEU A 261 23.39 -9.60 5.67
N LEU A 262 23.83 -10.85 5.47
CA LEU A 262 23.55 -11.61 4.25
C LEU A 262 22.04 -11.75 3.96
N PRO A 263 21.19 -11.98 4.98
CA PRO A 263 19.75 -11.94 4.78
C PRO A 263 19.32 -10.58 4.20
N LYS A 264 19.83 -9.44 4.71
CA LYS A 264 19.40 -8.09 4.30
C LYS A 264 19.47 -7.83 2.80
N VAL A 265 20.60 -8.15 2.16
CA VAL A 265 20.78 -7.91 0.73
C VAL A 265 19.84 -8.78 -0.10
N LEU A 266 19.63 -10.03 0.34
CA LEU A 266 18.76 -10.97 -0.34
C LEU A 266 17.29 -10.58 -0.20
N TRP A 267 16.87 -10.18 1.01
CA TRP A 267 15.54 -9.62 1.28
C TRP A 267 15.25 -8.39 0.43
N ALA A 268 16.17 -7.43 0.41
CA ALA A 268 16.01 -6.20 -0.35
C ALA A 268 15.82 -6.50 -1.85
N GLN A 269 16.60 -7.44 -2.40
CA GLN A 269 16.44 -7.82 -3.81
C GLN A 269 15.12 -8.54 -4.09
N LEU A 270 14.67 -9.43 -3.19
CA LEU A 270 13.40 -10.15 -3.36
C LEU A 270 12.19 -9.22 -3.24
N LEU A 271 12.22 -8.29 -2.29
CA LEU A 271 11.11 -7.41 -1.97
C LEU A 271 11.06 -6.14 -2.81
N SER A 272 12.17 -5.72 -3.43
CA SER A 272 12.19 -4.57 -4.35
C SER A 272 11.28 -4.73 -5.57
N GLU A 273 10.92 -5.98 -5.92
CA GLU A 273 10.00 -6.30 -7.02
C GLU A 273 8.56 -6.55 -6.55
N ALA A 274 8.33 -6.61 -5.23
CA ALA A 274 7.01 -6.86 -4.68
C ALA A 274 6.06 -5.69 -4.97
N ARG A 275 4.78 -6.01 -5.17
CA ARG A 275 3.71 -5.01 -5.33
C ARG A 275 2.81 -5.01 -4.12
N LEU A 276 2.59 -3.82 -3.59
CA LEU A 276 1.68 -3.54 -2.50
C LEU A 276 0.23 -3.68 -2.96
N SER A 277 -0.59 -4.26 -2.09
CA SER A 277 -2.05 -4.19 -2.19
C SER A 277 -2.64 -3.25 -1.12
N ARG A 278 -2.04 -3.21 0.07
CA ARG A 278 -2.60 -2.50 1.23
C ARG A 278 -1.51 -2.04 2.20
N VAL A 279 -1.76 -0.91 2.85
CA VAL A 279 -0.97 -0.38 3.97
C VAL A 279 -1.93 -0.04 5.12
N ARG A 280 -1.79 -0.71 6.26
CA ARG A 280 -2.54 -0.53 7.50
C ARG A 280 -4.06 -0.56 7.30
N GLY A 281 -4.56 -1.60 6.62
CA GLY A 281 -5.99 -1.69 6.27
C GLY A 281 -6.38 -0.89 5.02
N MET A 282 -5.57 0.09 4.61
CA MET A 282 -5.91 1.04 3.53
C MET A 282 -5.43 0.56 2.16
N PRO A 283 -6.29 0.54 1.12
CA PRO A 283 -5.89 0.19 -0.23
C PRO A 283 -4.77 1.08 -0.77
N ALA A 284 -3.63 0.48 -1.14
CA ALA A 284 -2.46 1.20 -1.64
C ALA A 284 -1.89 0.47 -2.86
N ARG A 285 -2.43 0.77 -4.05
CA ARG A 285 -1.93 0.21 -5.31
C ARG A 285 -0.81 1.10 -5.82
N MET A 286 0.41 0.85 -5.36
CA MET A 286 1.60 1.63 -5.71
C MET A 286 2.58 0.79 -6.54
N PRO A 287 2.44 0.74 -7.87
CA PRO A 287 3.21 -0.17 -8.72
C PRO A 287 4.71 0.16 -8.78
N THR A 288 5.10 1.42 -8.53
CA THR A 288 6.51 1.86 -8.58
C THR A 288 7.23 1.76 -7.24
N VAL A 289 6.53 1.46 -6.15
CA VAL A 289 7.12 1.41 -4.81
C VAL A 289 7.97 0.17 -4.63
N ARG A 290 9.13 0.37 -4.00
CA ARG A 290 10.06 -0.65 -3.56
C ARG A 290 9.95 -0.83 -2.06
N LEU A 291 10.14 -2.07 -1.61
CA LEU A 291 10.17 -2.42 -0.20
C LEU A 291 11.59 -2.73 0.22
N GLU A 292 12.07 -2.01 1.22
CA GLU A 292 13.36 -2.26 1.85
C GLU A 292 13.15 -2.58 3.33
N VAL A 293 13.65 -3.73 3.76
CA VAL A 293 13.54 -4.17 5.16
C VAL A 293 14.72 -3.60 5.94
N ASP A 294 14.43 -2.75 6.91
CA ASP A 294 15.41 -2.24 7.87
C ASP A 294 15.23 -2.92 9.24
N PHE A 295 16.35 -3.14 9.92
CA PHE A 295 16.37 -3.78 11.23
C PHE A 295 16.74 -2.70 12.25
N VAL A 296 15.74 -2.20 12.96
CA VAL A 296 15.88 -1.16 13.97
C VAL A 296 16.70 -1.74 15.12
N GLY A 297 17.94 -1.26 15.25
CA GLY A 297 18.96 -1.81 16.15
C GLY A 297 20.39 -1.57 15.67
N LEU A 298 20.59 -1.25 14.39
CA LEU A 298 21.91 -0.95 13.81
C LEU A 298 22.14 0.54 13.48
N ARG A 299 21.09 1.36 13.50
CA ARG A 299 21.19 2.82 13.39
C ARG A 299 20.23 3.45 14.40
N PRO A 300 20.64 4.48 15.15
CA PRO A 300 19.71 5.26 15.96
C PRO A 300 18.68 5.88 15.00
N LEU A 301 17.41 5.53 15.17
CA LEU A 301 16.32 6.31 14.60
C LEU A 301 16.46 7.71 15.21
N ARG A 302 16.79 8.70 14.39
CA ARG A 302 16.63 10.09 14.81
C ARG A 302 15.14 10.27 15.08
N SER A 303 14.78 10.42 16.35
CA SER A 303 13.42 10.76 16.75
C SER A 303 13.21 12.24 16.46
N ASP A 304 13.16 12.58 15.17
CA ASP A 304 12.75 13.92 14.77
C ASP A 304 11.22 13.94 14.93
N GLY A 305 10.76 14.79 15.84
CA GLY A 305 9.52 14.62 16.59
C GLY A 305 8.24 14.40 15.76
N ASN A 306 7.33 13.62 16.35
CA ASN A 306 5.89 13.57 16.09
C ASN A 306 5.36 13.27 14.67
N GLY A 307 6.17 12.83 13.71
CA GLY A 307 5.70 12.46 12.37
C GLY A 307 5.76 10.97 12.07
N GLY A 308 4.65 10.38 11.59
CA GLY A 308 4.63 9.13 10.81
C GLY A 308 4.55 7.79 11.56
N TYR A 309 3.39 7.13 11.44
CA TYR A 309 3.08 5.68 11.40
C TYR A 309 3.64 4.66 12.42
N VAL A 310 4.73 4.93 13.13
CA VAL A 310 5.17 4.15 14.29
C VAL A 310 5.50 5.16 15.37
N ALA A 311 4.52 5.48 16.22
CA ALA A 311 4.81 6.21 17.44
C ALA A 311 5.91 5.42 18.16
N ALA A 312 7.07 6.05 18.37
CA ALA A 312 8.25 5.47 19.01
C ALA A 312 7.97 5.17 20.50
N LYS A 313 7.05 4.25 20.77
CA LYS A 313 6.90 3.61 22.07
C LYS A 313 7.74 2.35 21.99
N THR A 314 9.00 2.47 22.42
CA THR A 314 9.87 1.38 22.91
C THR A 314 9.54 0.02 22.31
N VAL A 315 9.75 -0.11 21.00
CA VAL A 315 9.62 -1.40 20.36
C VAL A 315 10.96 -2.09 20.54
N GLU A 316 10.94 -3.31 21.10
CA GLU A 316 12.00 -4.33 20.92
C GLU A 316 12.55 -4.31 19.48
N PRO A 317 13.78 -4.79 19.21
CA PRO A 317 14.37 -4.74 17.87
C PRO A 317 13.38 -5.25 16.81
N SER A 318 12.70 -4.31 16.18
CA SER A 318 11.56 -4.57 15.34
C SER A 318 11.99 -4.30 13.92
N ILE A 319 11.57 -5.22 13.06
CA ILE A 319 11.73 -5.08 11.64
C ILE A 319 10.82 -3.93 11.22
N VAL A 320 11.38 -2.93 10.55
CA VAL A 320 10.64 -1.84 9.93
C VAL A 320 10.82 -1.95 8.43
N VAL A 321 9.79 -1.64 7.67
CA VAL A 321 9.82 -1.68 6.21
C VAL A 321 9.71 -0.26 5.70
N LEU A 322 10.68 0.11 4.86
CA LEU A 322 10.70 1.34 4.10
C LEU A 322 10.02 1.09 2.76
N LEU A 323 8.96 1.82 2.49
CA LEU A 323 8.27 1.87 1.21
C LEU A 323 8.72 3.13 0.49
N SER A 324 9.47 3.02 -0.60
CA SER A 324 9.93 4.20 -1.35
C SER A 324 9.81 4.04 -2.86
N ASN A 325 9.48 5.12 -3.55
CA ASN A 325 9.56 5.21 -5.02
C ASN A 325 10.58 6.26 -5.51
N ASP A 326 11.50 6.68 -4.63
CA ASP A 326 12.52 7.70 -4.88
C ASP A 326 11.94 9.08 -5.31
N SER A 327 10.63 9.32 -5.17
CA SER A 327 9.99 10.57 -5.60
C SER A 327 9.03 11.16 -4.57
N ASN A 328 7.79 10.67 -4.51
CA ASN A 328 6.72 11.21 -3.67
C ASN A 328 6.14 10.18 -2.69
N VAL A 329 6.73 8.99 -2.63
CA VAL A 329 6.40 7.96 -1.63
C VAL A 329 7.67 7.66 -0.85
N ASP A 330 7.61 7.92 0.45
CA ASP A 330 8.59 7.50 1.45
C ASP A 330 7.80 7.24 2.74
N ILE A 331 7.55 5.96 3.06
CA ILE A 331 6.71 5.54 4.19
C ILE A 331 7.47 4.50 5.00
N ARG A 332 7.44 4.64 6.33
CA ARG A 332 7.92 3.61 7.25
C ARG A 332 6.72 2.94 7.90
N ALA A 333 6.65 1.62 7.81
CA ALA A 333 5.58 0.82 8.38
C ALA A 333 6.11 -0.48 8.99
N LEU A 334 5.29 -1.09 9.85
CA LEU A 334 5.60 -2.41 10.39
C LEU A 334 5.20 -3.50 9.38
N PRO A 335 5.88 -4.66 9.34
CA PRO A 335 5.55 -5.74 8.42
C PRO A 335 4.09 -6.21 8.48
N GLN A 336 3.48 -6.23 9.66
CA GLN A 336 2.07 -6.61 9.83
C GLN A 336 1.08 -5.58 9.25
N ASP A 337 1.53 -4.34 9.04
CA ASP A 337 0.72 -3.29 8.43
C ASP A 337 0.85 -3.29 6.91
N ILE A 338 1.56 -4.23 6.29
CA ILE A 338 1.79 -4.25 4.85
C ILE A 338 1.23 -5.55 4.29
N GLU A 339 0.41 -5.44 3.24
CA GLU A 339 0.03 -6.60 2.44
C GLU A 339 0.60 -6.49 1.03
N LEU A 340 1.13 -7.61 0.54
CA LEU A 340 1.57 -7.76 -0.83
C LEU A 340 0.45 -8.37 -1.67
N SER A 341 0.33 -7.99 -2.94
CA SER A 341 -0.52 -8.75 -3.86
C SER A 341 -0.14 -10.24 -3.85
N ALA A 342 -1.14 -11.13 -3.90
CA ALA A 342 -0.92 -12.57 -3.84
C ALA A 342 0.02 -13.08 -4.95
N GLU A 343 -0.01 -12.44 -6.13
CA GLU A 343 0.94 -12.71 -7.21
C GLU A 343 2.38 -12.33 -6.82
N SER A 344 2.60 -11.13 -6.27
CA SER A 344 3.92 -10.70 -5.84
C SER A 344 4.48 -11.54 -4.70
N ALA A 345 3.65 -11.88 -3.70
CA ALA A 345 4.04 -12.75 -2.60
C ALA A 345 4.54 -14.11 -3.12
N ARG A 346 3.76 -14.76 -4.00
CA ARG A 346 4.15 -16.02 -4.65
C ARG A 346 5.43 -15.87 -5.48
N ALA A 347 5.58 -14.77 -6.21
CA ALA A 347 6.77 -14.50 -7.01
C ALA A 347 8.04 -14.34 -6.14
N CYS A 348 7.95 -13.61 -5.01
CA CYS A 348 9.04 -13.46 -4.06
C CYS A 348 9.48 -14.81 -3.48
N LEU A 349 8.52 -15.64 -3.04
CA LEU A 349 8.78 -16.98 -2.51
C LEU A 349 9.42 -17.91 -3.56
N SER A 350 8.86 -17.94 -4.77
CA SER A 350 9.39 -18.74 -5.87
C SER A 350 10.81 -18.32 -6.27
N LYS A 351 11.10 -17.01 -6.23
CA LYS A 351 12.44 -16.46 -6.52
C LYS A 351 13.46 -16.84 -5.46
N LEU A 352 13.09 -16.81 -4.17
CA LEU A 352 13.96 -17.32 -3.09
C LEU A 352 14.26 -18.79 -3.31
N GLN A 353 13.22 -19.60 -3.53
CA GLN A 353 13.36 -21.03 -3.72
C GLN A 353 14.34 -21.30 -4.87
N TRP A 354 14.13 -20.68 -6.04
CA TRP A 354 15.04 -20.78 -7.17
C TRP A 354 16.49 -20.40 -6.84
N GLN A 355 16.72 -19.32 -6.08
CA GLN A 355 18.07 -18.90 -5.67
C GLN A 355 18.74 -19.94 -4.75
N LEU A 356 18.01 -20.45 -3.77
CA LEU A 356 18.48 -21.50 -2.86
C LEU A 356 18.85 -22.77 -3.64
N ASN A 357 18.03 -23.15 -4.62
CA ASN A 357 18.27 -24.31 -5.47
C ASN A 357 19.52 -24.17 -6.32
N ARG A 358 19.72 -22.99 -6.90
CA ARG A 358 20.94 -22.66 -7.63
C ARG A 358 22.18 -22.76 -6.76
N LEU A 359 22.10 -22.37 -5.47
CA LEU A 359 23.21 -22.53 -4.52
C LEU A 359 23.50 -23.99 -4.22
N ARG A 360 22.46 -24.81 -3.99
CA ARG A 360 22.59 -26.26 -3.78
C ARG A 360 23.28 -26.93 -4.97
N LEU A 361 22.84 -26.63 -6.19
CA LEU A 361 23.44 -27.16 -7.42
C LEU A 361 24.92 -26.77 -7.55
N ALA A 362 25.27 -25.52 -7.23
CA ALA A 362 26.67 -25.07 -7.25
C ALA A 362 27.55 -25.83 -6.24
N ILE A 363 27.00 -26.20 -5.07
CA ILE A 363 27.68 -27.02 -4.07
C ILE A 363 27.92 -28.43 -4.62
N VAL A 364 26.89 -29.07 -5.19
CA VAL A 364 27.00 -30.41 -5.78
C VAL A 364 28.04 -30.45 -6.91
N HIS A 365 27.98 -29.51 -7.86
CA HIS A 365 28.99 -29.42 -8.93
C HIS A 365 30.41 -29.19 -8.40
N ARG A 366 30.57 -28.39 -7.35
CA ARG A 366 31.87 -28.16 -6.73
C ARG A 366 32.39 -29.42 -6.02
N ALA A 367 31.52 -30.16 -5.34
CA ALA A 367 31.88 -31.43 -4.71
C ALA A 367 32.30 -32.46 -5.77
N ARG A 368 31.54 -32.57 -6.88
CA ARG A 368 31.85 -33.46 -8.01
C ARG A 368 33.18 -33.13 -8.68
N SER A 369 33.42 -31.86 -9.03
CA SER A 369 34.69 -31.44 -9.65
C SER A 369 35.91 -31.69 -8.76
N LYS A 370 35.70 -31.84 -7.45
CA LYS A 370 36.75 -32.17 -6.47
C LYS A 370 36.76 -33.65 -6.04
N GLY A 371 35.89 -34.50 -6.58
CA GLY A 371 35.77 -35.91 -6.18
C GLY A 371 35.31 -36.13 -4.74
N GLN A 372 34.60 -35.17 -4.13
CA GLN A 372 34.16 -35.24 -2.73
C GLN A 372 32.94 -36.17 -2.57
N ARG A 373 33.17 -37.37 -2.03
CA ARG A 373 32.11 -38.33 -1.69
C ARG A 373 31.32 -37.86 -0.45
N PRO A 374 30.03 -38.20 -0.32
CA PRO A 374 29.23 -39.01 -1.24
C PRO A 374 28.67 -38.24 -2.44
N LEU A 375 28.67 -36.90 -2.41
CA LEU A 375 28.08 -36.07 -3.48
C LEU A 375 28.71 -36.28 -4.85
N ALA A 376 30.00 -36.64 -4.90
CA ALA A 376 30.69 -36.99 -6.13
C ALA A 376 30.15 -38.27 -6.81
N MET A 377 29.43 -39.12 -6.06
CA MET A 377 28.88 -40.39 -6.52
C MET A 377 27.39 -40.30 -6.88
N LEU A 378 26.75 -39.13 -6.71
CA LEU A 378 25.39 -38.95 -7.18
C LEU A 378 25.39 -39.07 -8.71
N GLU A 379 24.55 -39.97 -9.22
CA GLU A 379 24.31 -40.11 -10.66
C GLU A 379 23.71 -38.80 -11.21
N ASP A 380 23.95 -38.53 -12.50
CA ASP A 380 23.52 -37.28 -13.12
C ASP A 380 22.01 -37.08 -13.03
N ASP A 381 21.24 -38.14 -13.15
CA ASP A 381 19.78 -38.18 -13.02
C ASP A 381 19.30 -37.97 -11.58
N VAL A 382 20.02 -38.44 -10.56
CA VAL A 382 19.71 -38.17 -9.14
C VAL A 382 20.04 -36.72 -8.78
N ALA A 383 21.19 -36.22 -9.25
CA ALA A 383 21.55 -34.81 -9.10
C ALA A 383 20.55 -33.92 -9.84
N GLN A 384 20.13 -34.34 -11.04
CA GLN A 384 19.10 -33.69 -11.84
C GLN A 384 17.75 -33.76 -11.13
N GLN A 385 17.28 -34.90 -10.61
CA GLN A 385 16.01 -35.03 -9.87
C GLN A 385 15.99 -34.22 -8.59
N MET A 386 17.11 -34.15 -7.85
CA MET A 386 17.27 -33.24 -6.71
C MET A 386 17.12 -31.76 -7.13
N CYS A 387 17.31 -31.43 -8.41
CA CYS A 387 17.24 -30.08 -8.98
C CYS A 387 15.99 -29.80 -9.85
N ASP A 388 15.39 -30.83 -10.47
CA ASP A 388 14.25 -30.78 -11.39
C ASP A 388 12.92 -30.84 -10.64
N PHE A 389 12.89 -31.42 -9.43
CA PHE A 389 11.76 -31.27 -8.51
C PHE A 389 11.56 -29.80 -8.04
N VAL A 390 12.41 -28.88 -8.54
CA VAL A 390 12.85 -27.72 -7.77
C VAL A 390 13.03 -26.43 -8.62
N ALA A 391 12.91 -26.40 -9.95
CA ALA A 391 12.96 -25.11 -10.69
C ALA A 391 12.24 -25.06 -12.05
N CYS A 392 11.03 -24.50 -12.08
CA CYS A 392 10.71 -23.58 -13.18
C CYS A 392 11.38 -22.24 -12.84
N HIS A 393 12.17 -21.66 -13.76
CA HIS A 393 12.61 -20.28 -13.60
C HIS A 393 11.35 -19.43 -13.34
N PRO A 394 11.31 -18.58 -12.29
CA PRO A 394 10.12 -17.78 -12.04
C PRO A 394 9.82 -16.97 -13.31
N VAL A 395 8.61 -17.11 -13.84
CA VAL A 395 8.17 -16.27 -14.95
C VAL A 395 8.32 -14.85 -14.47
N ARG A 396 9.14 -14.05 -15.17
CA ARG A 396 9.36 -12.66 -14.78
C ARG A 396 7.99 -11.98 -14.77
N PRO A 397 7.56 -11.35 -13.67
CA PRO A 397 6.31 -10.61 -13.68
C PRO A 397 6.39 -9.57 -14.79
N VAL A 398 5.36 -9.54 -15.64
CA VAL A 398 5.26 -8.56 -16.73
C VAL A 398 5.37 -7.18 -16.09
N THR A 399 6.38 -6.42 -16.50
CA THR A 399 6.56 -5.09 -15.92
C THR A 399 5.38 -4.21 -16.30
N ALA A 400 5.01 -3.24 -15.45
CA ALA A 400 3.93 -2.29 -15.75
C ALA A 400 4.16 -1.52 -17.07
N ARG A 401 5.42 -1.46 -17.54
CA ARG A 401 5.82 -0.91 -18.83
C ARG A 401 5.49 -1.85 -19.99
N GLU A 402 5.68 -3.15 -19.83
CA GLU A 402 5.34 -4.18 -20.81
C GLU A 402 3.83 -4.43 -20.89
N ALA A 403 3.10 -4.33 -19.76
CA ALA A 403 1.64 -4.50 -19.75
C ALA A 403 0.86 -3.34 -20.42
N ARG A 404 1.55 -2.23 -20.70
CA ARG A 404 0.99 -1.04 -21.37
C ARG A 404 1.40 -0.94 -22.85
N ALA A 405 2.32 -1.79 -23.30
CA ALA A 405 2.78 -1.88 -24.69
C ALA A 405 2.01 -2.98 -25.41
#